data_AF-A0A7C2MRE9-F1
#
_entry.id   AF-A0A7C2MRE9-F1
#
_cell.length_a   1.000
_cell.length_b   1.000
_cell.length_c   1.000
_cell.angle_alpha   90.00
_cell.angle_beta   90.00
_cell.angle_gamma   90.00
#
_symmetry.space_group_name_H-M   'P 1'
#
loop_
_entity.id
_entity.type
_entity.pdbx_description
1 polymer ?
#
loop_
_entity_poly.entity_id
_entity_poly.type
_entity_poly.pdbx_seq_one_letter_code
_entity_poly.pdbx_strand_id
1 'polypeptide(L)'
;MIRRDTLLRWGCAGALALVLTGCASNAEHMTPASAHQPWMPRGDEETALWSLAAPRPAPPVDGAADFGIPARPMRAVLPDEAEIDPTRIYRLPELIDLAQRTNPATRATWQQARQAALAVGMVEATFLPILTASVIGGQQEL
;
A
#
# COMPACT_ATOMS: atom_id res chain seq x y z
N MET A 1 -29.14 44.66 33.70
CA MET A 1 -27.77 44.38 33.19
C MET A 1 -27.55 42.94 32.71
N ILE A 2 -28.56 42.05 32.63
CA ILE A 2 -28.39 40.60 32.38
C ILE A 2 -28.42 40.19 30.86
N ARG A 3 -28.79 41.12 29.97
CA ARG A 3 -29.11 40.85 28.55
C ARG A 3 -27.90 40.89 27.59
N ARG A 4 -26.77 41.48 27.99
CA ARG A 4 -25.56 41.59 27.13
C ARG A 4 -24.69 40.32 27.18
N ASP A 5 -24.62 39.66 28.33
CA ASP A 5 -23.77 38.47 28.52
C ASP A 5 -24.35 37.23 27.82
N THR A 6 -25.67 37.16 27.69
CA THR A 6 -26.38 36.09 26.97
C THR A 6 -26.21 36.24 25.46
N LEU A 7 -26.29 37.46 24.92
CA LEU A 7 -26.02 37.71 23.50
C LEU A 7 -24.54 37.45 23.13
N LEU A 8 -23.61 37.78 24.03
CA LEU A 8 -22.19 37.52 23.83
C LEU A 8 -21.85 36.01 23.87
N ARG A 9 -22.46 35.25 24.80
CA ARG A 9 -22.30 33.78 24.87
C ARG A 9 -22.89 33.07 23.65
N TRP A 10 -24.03 33.53 23.14
CA TRP A 10 -24.63 32.98 21.91
C TRP A 10 -23.83 33.34 20.66
N GLY A 11 -23.25 34.55 20.61
CA GLY A 11 -22.32 34.94 19.55
C GLY A 11 -21.05 34.09 19.52
N CYS A 12 -20.43 33.84 20.69
CA CYS A 12 -19.27 32.97 20.80
C CYS A 12 -19.59 31.50 20.45
N ALA A 13 -20.76 31.00 20.83
CA ALA A 13 -21.19 29.64 20.47
C ALA A 13 -21.43 29.49 18.95
N GLY A 14 -22.05 30.50 18.32
CA GLY A 14 -22.23 30.53 16.86
C GLY A 14 -20.90 30.60 16.10
N ALA A 15 -19.96 31.43 16.58
CA ALA A 15 -18.62 31.53 15.99
C ALA A 15 -17.82 30.22 16.13
N LEU A 16 -17.91 29.53 17.27
CA LEU A 16 -17.26 28.24 17.49
C LEU A 16 -17.83 27.15 16.57
N ALA A 17 -19.16 27.14 16.36
CA ALA A 17 -19.82 26.21 15.44
C ALA A 17 -19.41 26.44 13.98
N LEU A 18 -19.22 27.71 13.58
CA LEU A 18 -18.75 28.09 12.23
C LEU A 18 -17.29 27.74 11.97
N VAL A 19 -16.44 27.70 13.00
CA VAL A 19 -15.03 27.28 12.89
C VAL A 19 -14.91 25.76 12.77
N LEU A 20 -15.85 25.00 13.33
CA LEU A 20 -15.86 23.52 13.30
C LEU A 20 -16.36 22.94 11.96
N THR A 21 -17.07 23.70 11.12
CA THR A 21 -17.56 23.22 9.81
C THR A 21 -16.53 23.32 8.68
N GLY A 22 -15.28 23.69 8.97
CA GLY A 22 -14.21 23.82 7.98
C GLY A 22 -13.37 22.56 7.72
N CYS A 23 -13.59 21.47 8.46
CA CYS A 23 -12.78 20.26 8.30
C CYS A 23 -13.33 19.36 7.19
N ALA A 24 -12.55 19.20 6.11
CA ALA A 24 -12.59 18.12 5.11
C ALA A 24 -13.23 18.36 3.72
N SER A 25 -13.47 19.61 3.29
CA SER A 25 -13.93 19.86 1.90
C SER A 25 -12.96 19.35 0.81
N ASN A 26 -11.67 19.21 1.13
CA ASN A 26 -10.67 18.68 0.20
C ASN A 26 -10.61 17.14 0.17
N ALA A 27 -11.15 16.46 1.19
CA ALA A 27 -11.07 15.00 1.29
C ALA A 27 -12.04 14.33 0.30
N GLU A 28 -13.24 14.90 0.10
CA GLU A 28 -14.21 14.38 -0.87
C GLU A 28 -13.63 14.37 -2.30
N HIS A 29 -12.83 15.38 -2.65
CA HIS A 29 -12.23 15.49 -3.98
C HIS A 29 -11.16 14.42 -4.28
N MET A 30 -10.58 13.84 -3.22
CA MET A 30 -9.56 12.78 -3.27
C MET A 30 -10.13 11.36 -3.13
N THR A 31 -11.46 11.19 -3.06
CA THR A 31 -12.08 9.85 -2.95
C THR A 31 -12.47 9.27 -4.32
N PRO A 32 -12.42 7.93 -4.49
CA PRO A 32 -13.00 7.28 -5.66
C PRO A 32 -14.53 7.48 -5.69
N ALA A 33 -15.11 7.56 -6.90
CA ALA A 33 -16.53 7.89 -7.10
C ALA A 33 -17.52 6.84 -6.53
N SER A 34 -17.05 5.63 -6.20
CA SER A 34 -17.83 4.62 -5.49
C SER A 34 -16.91 3.66 -4.73
N ALA A 35 -17.42 3.03 -3.66
CA ALA A 35 -16.67 2.10 -2.82
C ALA A 35 -16.11 0.87 -3.58
N HIS A 36 -16.67 0.57 -4.76
CA HIS A 36 -16.26 -0.56 -5.59
C HIS A 36 -15.29 -0.17 -6.72
N GLN A 37 -14.80 1.06 -6.75
CA GLN A 37 -13.83 1.53 -7.73
C GLN A 37 -12.48 1.83 -7.06
N PRO A 38 -11.35 1.34 -7.63
CA PRO A 38 -10.03 1.68 -7.12
C PRO A 38 -9.77 3.18 -7.29
N TRP A 39 -9.01 3.74 -6.35
CA TRP A 39 -8.59 5.14 -6.40
C TRP A 39 -7.66 5.37 -7.61
N MET A 40 -8.02 6.31 -8.48
CA MET A 40 -7.20 6.71 -9.63
C MET A 40 -6.85 8.20 -9.52
N PRO A 41 -5.56 8.56 -9.65
CA PRO A 41 -5.13 9.95 -9.63
C PRO A 41 -5.66 10.70 -10.86
N ARG A 42 -6.25 11.86 -10.62
CA ARG A 42 -6.85 12.70 -11.64
C ARG A 42 -5.71 13.51 -12.30
N GLY A 43 -5.62 13.46 -13.63
CA GLY A 43 -4.44 13.91 -14.40
C GLY A 43 -4.20 15.42 -14.42
N ASP A 44 -4.92 16.18 -13.62
CA ASP A 44 -4.73 17.60 -13.31
C ASP A 44 -3.71 17.83 -12.17
N GLU A 45 -3.27 16.78 -11.49
CA GLU A 45 -2.22 16.84 -10.46
C GLU A 45 -0.84 16.55 -11.08
N GLU A 46 0.01 17.59 -11.17
CA GLU A 46 1.36 17.56 -11.75
C GLU A 46 2.37 16.84 -10.82
N THR A 47 2.15 15.54 -10.61
CA THR A 47 3.07 14.62 -9.93
C THR A 47 3.07 13.29 -10.65
N ALA A 48 3.93 13.13 -11.66
CA ALA A 48 4.00 11.89 -12.42
C ALA A 48 5.29 11.09 -12.17
N LEU A 49 5.14 9.83 -11.71
CA LEU A 49 6.08 8.74 -12.01
C LEU A 49 5.42 7.33 -12.04
N TRP A 50 5.80 6.56 -13.08
CA TRP A 50 5.63 5.14 -13.50
C TRP A 50 4.38 4.28 -13.18
N SER A 51 3.46 4.66 -12.28
CA SER A 51 2.13 4.01 -12.14
C SER A 51 1.04 4.69 -12.98
N LEU A 52 1.43 5.65 -13.83
CA LEU A 52 0.57 6.66 -14.44
C LEU A 52 0.52 6.62 -15.99
N ALA A 53 0.98 5.53 -16.62
CA ALA A 53 0.81 5.30 -18.06
C ALA A 53 -0.30 4.27 -18.31
N ALA A 54 -1.33 4.65 -19.05
CA ALA A 54 -2.54 3.84 -19.25
C ALA A 54 -2.31 2.57 -20.09
N PRO A 55 -2.68 1.37 -19.60
CA PRO A 55 -2.96 0.21 -20.44
C PRO A 55 -4.32 0.38 -21.14
N ARG A 56 -4.36 0.11 -22.44
CA ARG A 56 -5.58 0.18 -23.28
C ARG A 56 -6.62 -0.86 -22.81
N PRO A 57 -7.90 -0.50 -22.64
CA PRO A 57 -8.93 -1.46 -22.24
C PRO A 57 -9.22 -2.47 -23.36
N ALA A 58 -9.31 -3.75 -23.01
CA ALA A 58 -10.04 -4.75 -23.78
C ALA A 58 -11.55 -4.56 -23.55
N PRO A 59 -12.42 -4.80 -24.55
CA PRO A 59 -13.85 -4.59 -24.41
C PRO A 59 -14.44 -5.50 -23.31
N PRO A 60 -15.46 -5.03 -22.57
CA PRO A 60 -16.09 -5.81 -21.53
C PRO A 60 -16.80 -7.04 -22.12
N VAL A 61 -16.51 -8.20 -21.55
CA VAL A 61 -17.40 -9.37 -21.64
C VAL A 61 -18.40 -9.20 -20.50
N ASP A 62 -19.60 -8.74 -20.85
CA ASP A 62 -20.82 -8.79 -20.03
C ASP A 62 -20.75 -8.15 -18.62
N GLY A 63 -20.41 -6.86 -18.56
CA GLY A 63 -20.87 -5.95 -17.49
C GLY A 63 -20.26 -6.10 -16.09
N ALA A 64 -19.42 -7.10 -15.83
CA ALA A 64 -18.66 -7.23 -14.60
C ALA A 64 -17.19 -6.81 -14.82
N ALA A 65 -16.70 -5.84 -14.04
CA ALA A 65 -15.28 -5.50 -14.05
C ALA A 65 -14.47 -6.64 -13.41
N ASP A 66 -13.51 -7.19 -14.15
CA ASP A 66 -12.61 -8.24 -13.67
C ASP A 66 -11.49 -7.64 -12.82
N PHE A 67 -11.57 -7.87 -11.51
CA PHE A 67 -10.55 -7.48 -10.52
C PHE A 67 -9.52 -8.61 -10.28
N GLY A 68 -9.57 -9.67 -11.07
CA GLY A 68 -8.63 -10.78 -10.99
C GLY A 68 -7.22 -10.35 -11.41
N ILE A 69 -6.23 -10.60 -10.55
CA ILE A 69 -4.84 -10.61 -11.00
C ILE A 69 -4.73 -11.75 -12.03
N PRO A 70 -4.33 -11.48 -13.28
CA PRO A 70 -4.29 -12.51 -14.30
C PRO A 70 -3.29 -13.58 -13.88
N ALA A 71 -3.77 -14.82 -13.75
CA ALA A 71 -2.92 -15.97 -13.49
C ALA A 71 -1.93 -16.10 -14.64
N ARG A 72 -0.68 -15.68 -14.40
CA ARG A 72 0.45 -15.94 -15.30
C ARG A 72 1.21 -17.13 -14.74
N PRO A 73 0.87 -18.37 -15.12
CA PRO A 73 1.50 -19.57 -14.57
C PRO A 73 3.02 -19.59 -14.76
N MET A 74 3.56 -18.89 -15.77
CA MET A 74 5.01 -18.74 -15.97
C MET A 74 5.76 -18.06 -14.81
N ARG A 75 5.08 -17.31 -13.93
CA ARG A 75 5.71 -16.71 -12.73
C ARG A 75 5.80 -17.68 -11.54
N ALA A 76 5.00 -18.74 -11.54
CA ALA A 76 5.05 -19.79 -10.52
C ALA A 76 6.13 -20.84 -10.82
N VAL A 77 6.71 -20.81 -12.01
CA VAL A 77 7.86 -21.63 -12.36
C VAL A 77 9.09 -20.97 -11.75
N LEU A 78 9.61 -21.57 -10.68
CA LEU A 78 10.94 -21.25 -10.19
C LEU A 78 11.91 -21.57 -11.35
N PRO A 79 12.74 -20.61 -11.83
CA PRO A 79 13.70 -20.90 -12.87
C PRO A 79 14.58 -22.06 -12.40
N ASP A 80 14.75 -23.06 -13.26
CA ASP A 80 15.50 -24.26 -12.96
C ASP A 80 16.89 -23.86 -12.47
N GLU A 81 17.24 -24.34 -11.30
CA GLU A 81 18.43 -23.91 -10.60
C GLU A 81 19.62 -24.53 -11.34
N ALA A 82 20.36 -23.69 -12.08
CA ALA A 82 21.54 -23.96 -12.89
C ALA A 82 21.29 -23.90 -14.41
N GLU A 83 21.35 -22.69 -14.96
CA GLU A 83 21.67 -22.42 -16.37
C GLU A 83 23.15 -22.73 -16.65
N ILE A 84 23.58 -23.95 -16.32
CA ILE A 84 24.92 -24.46 -16.65
C ILE A 84 24.80 -25.09 -18.02
N ASP A 85 25.38 -24.44 -19.02
CA ASP A 85 25.46 -24.96 -20.37
C ASP A 85 26.57 -26.04 -20.42
N PRO A 86 26.21 -27.32 -20.60
CA PRO A 86 27.19 -28.41 -20.64
C PRO A 86 28.09 -28.36 -21.89
N THR A 87 27.75 -27.56 -22.90
CA THR A 87 28.52 -27.40 -24.14
C THR A 87 29.56 -26.28 -24.07
N ARG A 88 29.51 -25.44 -23.03
CA ARG A 88 30.47 -24.34 -22.83
C ARG A 88 31.64 -24.78 -21.96
N ILE A 89 32.86 -24.55 -22.44
CA ILE A 89 34.06 -24.68 -21.61
C ILE A 89 34.21 -23.42 -20.76
N TYR A 90 33.91 -23.54 -19.48
CA TYR A 90 34.07 -22.45 -18.52
C TYR A 90 35.53 -22.31 -18.07
N ARG A 91 36.02 -21.08 -18.00
CA ARG A 91 37.30 -20.74 -17.37
C ARG A 91 37.13 -20.73 -15.85
N LEU A 92 38.22 -20.94 -15.11
CA LEU A 92 38.20 -20.96 -13.64
C LEU A 92 37.46 -19.75 -13.01
N PRO A 93 37.66 -18.49 -13.46
CA PRO A 93 36.92 -17.36 -12.91
C PRO A 93 35.40 -17.44 -13.17
N GLU A 94 34.99 -17.97 -14.31
CA GLU A 94 33.57 -18.14 -14.67
C GLU A 94 32.91 -19.23 -13.81
N LEU A 95 33.65 -20.30 -13.49
CA LEU A 95 33.18 -21.33 -12.55
C LEU A 95 33.00 -20.80 -11.13
N ILE A 96 33.87 -19.89 -10.70
CA ILE A 96 33.76 -19.25 -9.38
C ILE A 96 32.53 -18.33 -9.34
N ASP A 97 32.31 -17.51 -10.36
CA ASP A 97 31.11 -16.65 -10.47
C ASP A 97 29.82 -17.49 -10.48
N LEU A 98 29.80 -18.55 -11.28
CA LEU A 98 28.70 -19.48 -11.38
C LEU A 98 28.40 -20.15 -10.03
N ALA A 99 29.43 -20.63 -9.33
CA ALA A 99 29.27 -21.26 -8.02
C ALA A 99 28.73 -20.28 -6.98
N GLN A 100 29.17 -19.02 -6.98
CA GLN A 100 28.67 -18.00 -6.04
C GLN A 100 27.20 -17.64 -6.30
N ARG A 101 26.78 -17.60 -7.57
CA ARG A 101 25.41 -17.22 -7.96
C ARG A 101 24.39 -18.34 -7.77
N THR A 102 24.84 -19.59 -7.87
CA THR A 102 23.97 -20.77 -7.77
C THR A 102 23.96 -21.41 -6.39
N ASN A 103 24.85 -21.05 -5.46
CA ASN A 103 24.95 -21.72 -4.17
C ASN A 103 23.69 -21.50 -3.28
N PRO A 104 22.86 -22.54 -3.06
CA PRO A 104 21.62 -22.41 -2.31
C PRO A 104 21.87 -22.19 -0.80
N ALA A 105 22.99 -22.70 -0.27
CA ALA A 105 23.35 -22.48 1.13
C ALA A 105 23.67 -21.00 1.40
N THR A 106 24.30 -20.31 0.45
CA THR A 106 24.56 -18.87 0.57
C THR A 106 23.25 -18.08 0.54
N ARG A 107 22.31 -18.45 -0.35
CA ARG A 107 20.96 -17.85 -0.37
C ARG A 107 20.24 -18.06 0.96
N ALA A 108 20.27 -19.28 1.50
CA ALA A 108 19.61 -19.62 2.77
C ALA A 108 20.18 -18.83 3.95
N THR A 109 21.51 -18.75 4.06
CA THR A 109 22.17 -17.96 5.13
C THR A 109 21.85 -16.47 5.03
N TRP A 110 21.72 -15.90 3.83
CA TRP A 110 21.30 -14.51 3.65
C TRP A 110 19.85 -14.27 4.07
N GLN A 111 18.93 -15.19 3.73
CA GLN A 111 17.55 -15.13 4.19
C GLN A 111 17.46 -15.24 5.72
N GLN A 112 18.25 -16.13 6.32
CA GLN A 112 18.33 -16.27 7.77
C GLN A 112 18.84 -14.99 8.45
N ALA A 113 19.86 -14.34 7.87
CA ALA A 113 20.35 -13.05 8.37
C ALA A 113 19.26 -11.96 8.29
N ARG A 114 18.49 -11.92 7.20
CA ARG A 114 17.36 -10.98 7.06
C ARG A 114 16.26 -11.25 8.08
N GLN A 115 15.93 -12.51 8.34
CA GLN A 115 14.97 -12.90 9.37
C GLN A 115 15.43 -12.47 10.77
N ALA A 116 16.72 -12.65 11.07
CA ALA A 116 17.28 -12.19 12.35
C ALA A 116 17.17 -10.67 12.51
N ALA A 117 17.43 -9.89 11.45
CA ALA A 117 17.25 -8.44 11.49
C ALA A 117 15.77 -8.02 11.72
N LEU A 118 14.82 -8.73 11.12
CA LEU A 118 13.39 -8.50 11.36
C LEU A 118 12.98 -8.81 12.81
N ALA A 119 13.53 -9.88 13.38
CA ALA A 119 13.28 -10.24 14.77
C ALA A 119 13.75 -9.15 15.74
N VAL A 120 14.91 -8.52 15.45
CA VAL A 120 15.39 -7.36 16.23
C VAL A 120 14.39 -6.21 16.14
N GLY A 121 13.91 -5.87 14.94
CA GLY A 121 12.91 -4.81 14.76
C GLY A 121 11.59 -5.06 15.50
N MET A 122 11.15 -6.32 15.62
CA MET A 122 9.98 -6.67 16.44
C MET A 122 10.20 -6.42 17.93
N VAL A 123 11.39 -6.74 18.45
CA VAL A 123 11.75 -6.47 19.85
C VAL A 123 11.81 -4.97 20.10
N GLU A 124 12.45 -4.20 19.21
CA GLU A 124 12.54 -2.74 19.32
C GLU A 124 11.15 -2.07 19.31
N ALA A 125 10.21 -2.58 18.49
CA ALA A 125 8.83 -2.09 18.45
C ALA A 125 8.09 -2.24 19.78
N THR A 126 8.51 -3.16 20.66
CA THR A 126 7.89 -3.37 21.98
C THR A 126 8.16 -2.20 22.94
N PHE A 127 9.20 -1.38 22.67
CA PHE A 127 9.47 -0.18 23.46
C PHE A 127 8.67 1.05 23.02
N LEU A 128 7.89 0.96 21.95
CA LEU A 128 7.09 2.06 21.39
C LEU A 128 5.60 1.86 21.71
N PRO A 129 4.82 2.94 21.90
CA PRO A 129 3.39 2.84 22.10
C PRO A 129 2.70 2.37 20.80
N ILE A 130 1.82 1.38 20.92
CA ILE A 130 0.97 0.93 19.83
C ILE A 130 -0.18 1.93 19.68
N LEU A 131 -0.28 2.57 18.52
CA LEU A 131 -1.39 3.47 18.18
C LEU A 131 -2.36 2.73 17.25
N THR A 132 -3.59 2.46 17.72
CA THR A 132 -4.67 1.87 16.92
C THR A 132 -5.92 2.74 16.99
N ALA A 133 -6.72 2.73 15.92
CA ALA A 133 -8.01 3.43 15.86
C ALA A 133 -9.09 2.44 15.45
N SER A 134 -10.19 2.38 16.21
CA SER A 134 -11.34 1.52 15.93
C SER A 134 -12.64 2.28 16.20
N VAL A 135 -13.61 2.13 15.30
CA VAL A 135 -14.95 2.73 15.42
C VAL A 135 -15.97 1.60 15.51
N ILE A 136 -16.77 1.58 16.57
CA ILE A 136 -17.86 0.62 16.77
C ILE A 136 -19.15 1.41 16.92
N GLY A 137 -20.16 1.07 16.10
CA GLY A 137 -21.49 1.65 16.16
C GLY A 137 -22.54 0.54 16.22
N GLY A 138 -23.63 0.79 16.95
CA GLY A 138 -24.78 -0.10 17.02
C GLY A 138 -26.04 0.70 17.34
N GLN A 139 -27.16 0.30 16.76
CA GLN A 139 -28.48 0.87 17.04
C GLN A 139 -29.46 -0.28 17.31
N GLN A 140 -30.23 -0.16 18.37
CA GLN A 140 -31.32 -1.09 18.69
C GLN A 140 -32.64 -0.35 18.47
N GLU A 141 -33.53 -0.93 17.67
CA GLU A 141 -34.94 -0.53 17.60
C GLU A 141 -35.76 -1.42 18.53
N LEU A 142 -36.59 -0.78 19.36
CA LEU A 142 -37.52 -1.40 20.31
C LEU A 142 -38.89 -1.61 19.65
#